data_AF-A0A7S3III3-F1
#
_entry.id   AF-A0A7S3III3-F1
#
_cell.length_a   1.000
_cell.length_b   1.000
_cell.length_c   1.000
_cell.angle_alpha   90.00
_cell.angle_beta   90.00
_cell.angle_gamma   90.00
#
_symmetry.space_group_name_H-M   'P 1'
#
loop_
_entity.id
_entity.type
_entity.pdbx_description
1 polymer ?
#
loop_
_entity_poly.entity_id
_entity_poly.type
_entity_poly.pdbx_seq_one_letter_code
_entity_poly.pdbx_strand_id
1 'polypeptide(L)'
;RDFNWPKIVVDDRAIFLGLIYDLFPGIQADPQVDLDLQTVIRNMTKEKSLQAEDGFVLKCVQLAEILVVRHCCFIIGNPGCGKSTVWKILADAMGKEETIYEIVDPKAVTADELFGCMNPKTKE
;
A
#
# COMPACT_ATOMS: atom_id res chain seq x y z
N ARG A 1 -10.93 -12.80 3.62
CA ARG A 1 -10.04 -11.76 3.05
C ARG A 1 -9.67 -10.79 4.16
N ASP A 2 -8.41 -10.72 4.56
CA ASP A 2 -7.97 -10.03 5.78
C ASP A 2 -7.29 -8.68 5.45
N PHE A 3 -8.08 -7.59 5.53
CA PHE A 3 -7.60 -6.22 5.33
C PHE A 3 -6.93 -5.63 6.57
N ASN A 4 -6.96 -6.33 7.71
CA ASN A 4 -6.41 -5.88 8.97
C ASN A 4 -4.97 -6.36 9.13
N TRP A 5 -4.63 -7.52 8.54
CA TRP A 5 -3.27 -8.07 8.53
C TRP A 5 -2.14 -7.06 8.22
N PRO A 6 -2.22 -6.21 7.17
CA PRO A 6 -1.18 -5.23 6.89
C PRO A 6 -1.08 -4.07 7.90
N LYS A 7 -2.10 -3.86 8.74
CA LYS A 7 -2.18 -2.77 9.73
C LYS A 7 -1.69 -3.20 11.11
N ILE A 8 -1.61 -4.51 11.36
CA ILE A 8 -1.24 -5.08 12.65
C ILE A 8 0.30 -5.18 12.73
N VAL A 9 0.86 -4.68 13.83
CA VAL A 9 2.29 -4.81 14.14
C VAL A 9 2.65 -6.27 14.32
N VAL A 10 3.87 -6.67 13.94
CA VAL A 10 4.28 -8.08 13.95
C VAL A 10 4.06 -8.72 15.33
N ASP A 11 4.39 -8.00 16.39
CA ASP A 11 4.28 -8.46 17.78
C ASP A 11 2.81 -8.71 18.19
N ASP A 12 1.87 -7.95 17.62
CA ASP A 12 0.45 -8.03 17.96
C ASP A 12 -0.31 -9.10 17.17
N ARG A 13 0.32 -9.72 16.15
CA ARG A 13 -0.34 -10.71 15.29
C ARG A 13 -0.78 -11.95 16.06
N ALA A 14 0.04 -12.42 17.00
CA ALA A 14 -0.28 -13.58 17.81
C ALA A 14 -1.49 -13.31 18.72
N ILE A 15 -1.55 -12.11 19.30
CA ILE A 15 -2.67 -11.66 20.14
C ILE A 15 -3.94 -11.56 19.30
N PHE A 16 -3.85 -10.94 18.11
CA PHE A 16 -4.97 -10.81 17.19
C PHE A 16 -5.53 -12.18 16.77
N LEU A 17 -4.66 -13.13 16.40
CA LEU A 17 -5.09 -14.49 16.06
C LEU A 17 -5.72 -15.21 17.25
N GLY A 18 -5.16 -15.05 18.45
CA GLY A 18 -5.75 -15.59 19.68
C GLY A 18 -7.18 -15.10 19.92
N LEU A 19 -7.41 -13.80 19.75
CA LEU A 19 -8.75 -13.21 19.87
C LEU A 19 -9.71 -13.74 18.80
N ILE A 20 -9.24 -13.92 17.56
CA ILE A 20 -10.07 -14.50 16.49
C ILE A 20 -10.47 -15.94 16.81
N TYR A 21 -9.54 -16.75 17.30
CA TYR A 21 -9.84 -18.15 17.66
C TYR A 21 -10.79 -18.29 18.85
N ASP A 22 -10.73 -17.36 19.80
CA ASP A 22 -11.64 -17.32 20.95
C ASP A 22 -13.06 -16.87 20.54
N LEU A 23 -13.17 -15.86 19.66
CA LEU A 23 -14.46 -15.34 19.19
C LEU A 23 -15.15 -16.24 18.14
N PHE A 24 -14.36 -16.94 17.31
CA PHE A 24 -14.86 -17.76 16.20
C PHE A 24 -14.27 -19.19 16.22
N PRO A 25 -14.63 -20.00 17.22
CA PRO A 25 -14.11 -21.36 17.34
C PRO A 25 -14.48 -22.23 16.13
N GLY A 26 -13.51 -22.93 15.56
CA GLY A 26 -13.70 -23.86 14.45
C GLY A 26 -13.82 -23.23 13.06
N ILE A 27 -13.79 -21.90 12.94
CA ILE A 27 -13.73 -21.20 11.66
C ILE A 27 -12.27 -20.86 11.35
N GLN A 28 -11.72 -21.48 10.31
CA GLN A 28 -10.42 -21.09 9.74
C GLN A 28 -10.66 -20.37 8.42
N ALA A 29 -10.11 -19.16 8.29
CA ALA A 29 -10.14 -18.41 7.06
C ALA A 29 -8.83 -18.65 6.29
N ASP A 30 -8.93 -19.23 5.11
CA ASP A 30 -7.76 -19.38 4.24
C ASP A 30 -7.30 -18.02 3.71
N PRO A 31 -5.98 -17.75 3.70
CA PRO A 31 -5.44 -16.57 3.07
C PRO A 31 -5.70 -16.64 1.56
N GLN A 32 -6.50 -15.71 1.05
CA GLN A 32 -6.65 -15.52 -0.38
C GLN A 32 -5.42 -14.78 -0.91
N VAL A 33 -4.74 -15.39 -1.88
CA VAL A 33 -3.52 -14.84 -2.46
C VAL A 33 -3.69 -14.74 -3.98
N ASP A 34 -3.47 -13.55 -4.51
CA ASP A 34 -3.41 -13.33 -5.96
C ASP A 34 -2.02 -13.74 -6.49
N LEU A 35 -1.94 -14.97 -7.02
CA LEU A 35 -0.70 -15.56 -7.52
C LEU A 35 -0.23 -14.93 -8.84
N ASP A 36 -1.16 -14.48 -9.67
CA ASP A 36 -0.87 -13.86 -10.95
C ASP A 36 -0.22 -12.50 -10.71
N LEU A 37 -0.81 -11.69 -9.84
CA LEU A 37 -0.25 -10.40 -9.43
C LEU A 37 1.12 -10.55 -8.78
N GLN A 38 1.32 -11.57 -7.92
CA GLN A 38 2.65 -11.85 -7.36
C GLN A 38 3.70 -12.12 -8.43
N THR A 39 3.34 -12.89 -9.45
CA THR A 39 4.25 -13.26 -10.54
C THR A 39 4.64 -12.02 -11.33
N VAL A 40 3.67 -11.16 -11.68
CA VAL A 40 3.92 -9.89 -12.37
C VAL A 40 4.82 -8.98 -11.54
N ILE A 41 4.52 -8.80 -10.25
CA ILE A 41 5.33 -7.97 -9.35
C ILE A 41 6.77 -8.48 -9.27
N ARG A 42 6.98 -9.80 -9.15
CA ARG A 42 8.32 -10.39 -9.12
C ARG A 42 9.10 -10.11 -10.41
N ASN A 43 8.44 -10.19 -11.56
CA ASN A 43 9.06 -9.91 -12.85
C ASN A 43 9.45 -8.43 -12.95
N MET A 44 8.52 -7.51 -12.65
CA MET A 44 8.78 -6.06 -12.66
C MET A 44 9.91 -5.66 -11.69
N THR A 45 9.96 -6.31 -10.53
CA THR A 45 11.03 -6.08 -9.55
C THR A 45 12.40 -6.47 -10.12
N LYS A 46 12.49 -7.62 -10.78
CA LYS A 46 13.73 -8.10 -11.42
C LYS A 46 14.13 -7.23 -12.61
N GLU A 47 13.17 -6.77 -13.42
CA GLU A 47 13.42 -5.87 -14.54
C GLU A 47 14.06 -4.55 -14.09
N LYS A 48 13.67 -4.05 -12.90
CA LYS A 48 14.31 -2.88 -12.27
C LYS A 48 15.63 -3.20 -11.55
N SER A 49 16.20 -4.38 -11.75
CA SER A 49 17.43 -4.83 -11.11
C SER A 49 17.35 -4.82 -9.56
N LEU A 50 16.17 -5.08 -9.01
CA LEU A 50 15.94 -5.20 -7.57
C LEU A 50 15.79 -6.66 -7.15
N GLN A 51 16.00 -6.94 -5.86
CA GLN A 51 15.73 -8.26 -5.29
C GLN A 51 14.25 -8.42 -4.97
N ALA A 52 13.63 -9.44 -5.57
CA ALA A 52 12.23 -9.78 -5.33
C ALA A 52 12.06 -10.64 -4.07
N GLU A 53 12.36 -10.06 -2.91
CA GLU A 53 12.16 -10.70 -1.61
C GLU A 53 10.66 -10.95 -1.35
N ASP A 54 10.32 -12.07 -0.73
CA ASP A 54 8.93 -12.45 -0.47
C ASP A 54 8.18 -11.41 0.39
N GLY A 55 8.86 -10.81 1.37
CA GLY A 55 8.30 -9.73 2.18
C GLY A 55 7.97 -8.49 1.35
N PHE A 56 8.83 -8.13 0.39
CA PHE A 56 8.60 -7.01 -0.51
C PHE A 56 7.41 -7.27 -1.44
N VAL A 57 7.37 -8.45 -2.08
CA VAL A 57 6.28 -8.85 -2.98
C VAL A 57 4.95 -8.88 -2.23
N LEU A 58 4.93 -9.43 -1.02
CA LEU A 58 3.75 -9.45 -0.15
C LEU A 58 3.25 -8.03 0.13
N LYS A 59 4.15 -7.07 0.37
CA LYS A 59 3.77 -5.67 0.62
C LYS A 59 3.16 -4.99 -0.60
N CYS A 60 3.67 -5.28 -1.80
CA CYS A 60 3.06 -4.79 -3.05
C CYS A 60 1.65 -5.35 -3.25
N VAL A 61 1.44 -6.64 -3.01
CA VAL A 61 0.10 -7.27 -3.10
C VAL A 61 -0.85 -6.67 -2.06
N GLN A 62 -0.41 -6.55 -0.80
CA GLN A 62 -1.21 -5.95 0.27
C GLN A 62 -1.62 -4.52 -0.06
N LEU A 63 -0.74 -3.74 -0.69
CA LEU A 63 -1.07 -2.39 -1.15
C LEU A 63 -2.17 -2.41 -2.23
N ALA A 64 -2.06 -3.30 -3.22
CA ALA A 64 -3.06 -3.46 -4.26
C ALA A 64 -4.44 -3.83 -3.67
N GLU A 65 -4.47 -4.78 -2.73
CA GLU A 65 -5.70 -5.19 -2.06
C GLU A 65 -6.36 -4.07 -1.25
N ILE A 66 -5.55 -3.23 -0.60
CA ILE A 66 -6.06 -2.05 0.13
C ILE A 66 -6.65 -1.03 -0.85
N LEU A 67 -5.98 -0.77 -1.97
CA LEU A 67 -6.42 0.23 -2.97
C LEU A 67 -7.75 -0.14 -3.63
N VAL A 68 -8.06 -1.44 -3.75
CA VAL A 68 -9.37 -1.92 -4.23
C VAL A 68 -10.51 -1.52 -3.28
N VAL A 69 -10.25 -1.40 -1.98
CA VAL A 69 -11.27 -1.13 -0.95
C VAL A 69 -11.24 0.31 -0.46
N ARG A 70 -10.10 0.99 -0.56
CA ARG A 70 -9.91 2.35 -0.05
C ARG A 70 -9.23 3.22 -1.09
N HIS A 71 -9.87 4.36 -1.39
CA HIS A 71 -9.33 5.36 -2.31
C HIS A 71 -8.05 6.04 -1.81
N CYS A 72 -7.82 6.08 -0.49
CA CYS A 72 -6.64 6.67 0.10
C CYS A 72 -6.05 5.72 1.15
N CYS A 73 -4.73 5.55 1.11
CA CYS A 73 -3.97 4.76 2.06
C CYS A 73 -2.62 5.40 2.38
N PHE A 74 -2.10 5.10 3.57
CA PHE A 74 -0.78 5.53 4.00
C PHE A 74 0.18 4.34 4.02
N ILE A 75 1.39 4.53 3.48
CA ILE A 75 2.48 3.56 3.59
C ILE A 75 3.39 4.01 4.72
N ILE A 76 3.34 3.30 5.84
CA ILE A 76 4.02 3.69 7.09
C ILE A 76 5.28 2.85 7.28
N GLY A 77 6.37 3.47 7.72
CA GLY A 77 7.63 2.81 8.05
C GLY A 77 8.82 3.76 8.03
N ASN A 78 9.97 3.28 8.51
CA ASN A 78 11.20 4.08 8.60
C ASN A 78 11.71 4.52 7.22
N PRO A 79 12.44 5.66 7.14
CA PRO A 79 13.11 6.07 5.90
C PRO A 79 14.09 4.99 5.43
N GLY A 80 14.23 4.83 4.11
CA GLY A 80 15.11 3.81 3.53
C GLY A 80 14.52 2.39 3.41
N CYS A 81 13.35 2.10 4.01
CA CYS A 81 12.75 0.75 3.97
C CYS A 81 11.95 0.43 2.68
N GLY A 82 12.30 1.03 1.53
CA GLY A 82 11.69 0.68 0.25
C GLY A 82 10.22 1.10 0.04
N LYS A 83 9.63 1.91 0.93
CA LYS A 83 8.23 2.38 0.81
C LYS A 83 7.90 2.98 -0.56
N SER A 84 8.77 3.83 -1.07
CA SER A 84 8.58 4.46 -2.39
C SER A 84 8.71 3.46 -3.52
N THR A 85 9.53 2.42 -3.34
CA THR A 85 9.73 1.36 -4.31
C THR A 85 8.51 0.45 -4.41
N VAL A 86 7.85 0.15 -3.27
CA VAL A 86 6.64 -0.69 -3.23
C VAL A 86 5.54 -0.16 -4.14
N TRP A 87 5.13 1.10 -3.97
CA TRP A 87 4.04 1.65 -4.79
C TRP A 87 4.44 1.89 -6.24
N LYS A 88 5.72 2.20 -6.51
CA LYS A 88 6.23 2.36 -7.88
C LYS A 88 6.21 1.03 -8.65
N ILE A 89 6.67 -0.06 -8.03
CA ILE A 89 6.63 -1.39 -8.63
C ILE A 89 5.18 -1.83 -8.85
N LEU A 90 4.29 -1.55 -7.90
CA LEU A 90 2.87 -1.82 -8.09
C LEU A 90 2.29 -1.04 -9.28
N ALA A 91 2.62 0.25 -9.42
CA ALA A 91 2.17 1.06 -10.54
C ALA A 91 2.67 0.51 -11.90
N ASP A 92 3.93 0.04 -11.97
CA ASP A 92 4.44 -0.60 -13.18
C ASP A 92 3.73 -1.94 -13.47
N ALA A 93 3.44 -2.73 -12.42
CA ALA A 93 2.76 -4.02 -12.53
C ALA A 93 1.29 -3.88 -12.98
N MET A 94 0.62 -2.77 -12.62
CA MET A 94 -0.74 -2.44 -13.06
C MET A 94 -0.79 -1.85 -14.49
N GLY A 95 0.36 -1.56 -15.10
CA GLY A 95 0.44 -1.06 -16.46
C GLY A 95 0.42 0.47 -16.55
N LYS A 96 1.27 1.00 -17.44
CA LYS A 96 1.48 2.45 -17.62
C LYS A 96 0.31 3.20 -18.24
N GLU A 97 -0.57 2.53 -18.97
CA GLU A 97 -1.74 3.16 -19.59
C GLU A 97 -2.89 3.34 -18.59
N GLU A 98 -2.97 2.48 -17.57
CA GLU A 98 -4.04 2.51 -16.57
C GLU A 98 -3.64 3.23 -15.28
N THR A 99 -2.33 3.37 -15.01
CA THR A 99 -1.82 3.95 -13.76
C THR A 99 -1.05 5.25 -13.99
N ILE A 100 -1.59 6.34 -13.47
CA ILE A 100 -0.97 7.67 -13.47
C ILE A 100 -0.67 8.07 -12.02
N TYR A 101 0.51 8.61 -11.76
CA TYR A 101 0.86 9.18 -10.46
C TYR A 101 1.63 10.48 -10.63
N GLU A 102 1.35 11.44 -9.73
CA GLU A 102 2.11 12.68 -9.59
C GLU A 102 2.70 12.74 -8.18
N ILE A 103 3.94 13.22 -8.08
CA ILE A 103 4.67 13.31 -6.82
C ILE A 103 4.66 14.76 -6.37
N VAL A 104 4.08 15.00 -5.20
CA VAL A 104 4.00 16.33 -4.57
C VAL A 104 4.63 16.27 -3.19
N ASP A 105 5.50 17.23 -2.88
CA ASP A 105 5.94 17.49 -1.51
C ASP A 105 5.09 18.61 -0.91
N PRO A 106 4.13 18.29 -0.02
CA PRO A 106 3.21 19.29 0.51
C PRO A 106 3.88 20.29 1.45
N LYS A 107 5.13 20.04 1.87
CA LYS A 107 5.89 20.97 2.73
C LYS A 107 6.82 21.88 1.94
N ALA A 108 7.00 21.65 0.64
CA ALA A 108 7.81 22.49 -0.23
C ALA A 108 7.06 23.76 -0.70
N VAL A 109 5.74 23.77 -0.56
CA VAL A 109 4.84 24.86 -0.95
C VAL A 109 4.00 25.32 0.23
N THR A 110 3.46 26.52 0.16
CA THR A 110 2.52 27.03 1.17
C THR A 110 1.16 26.31 1.06
N ALA A 111 0.38 26.35 2.13
CA ALA A 111 -0.96 25.77 2.13
C ALA A 111 -1.87 26.42 1.07
N ASP A 112 -1.72 27.73 0.86
CA ASP A 112 -2.48 28.50 -0.12
C ASP A 112 -2.10 28.11 -1.56
N GLU A 113 -0.83 27.78 -1.83
CA GLU A 113 -0.39 27.27 -3.14
C GLU A 113 -0.85 25.84 -3.38
N LEU A 114 -0.88 24.99 -2.34
CA LEU A 114 -1.22 23.57 -2.46
C LEU A 114 -2.74 23.32 -2.53
N PHE A 115 -3.50 24.04 -1.71
CA PHE A 115 -4.95 23.83 -1.56
C PHE A 115 -5.78 24.97 -2.16
N GLY A 116 -5.14 26.06 -2.59
CA GLY A 116 -5.81 27.29 -2.98
C GLY A 116 -6.09 28.20 -1.79
N CYS A 117 -6.22 29.49 -2.05
CA CYS A 117 -6.74 30.47 -1.10
C CYS A 117 -7.84 31.29 -1.78
N MET A 118 -8.82 31.75 -0.98
CA MET A 118 -9.84 32.67 -1.45
C MET A 118 -9.51 34.06 -0.93
N ASN A 119 -9.37 35.03 -1.83
CA ASN A 119 -9.17 36.41 -1.46
C ASN A 119 -10.48 36.99 -0.91
N PRO A 120 -10.56 37.38 0.38
CA PRO A 120 -11.81 37.80 0.99
C PRO A 120 -12.36 39.11 0.41
N LYS A 121 -11.52 39.92 -0.25
CA LYS A 121 -11.93 41.20 -0.85
C LYS A 121 -12.46 41.02 -2.27
N THR A 122 -11.83 40.19 -3.08
CA THR A 122 -12.23 39.96 -4.48
C THR A 122 -13.17 38.77 -4.64
N LYS A 123 -13.24 37.88 -3.63
CA LYS A 123 -13.95 36.59 -3.65
C LYS A 123 -13.49 35.66 -4.79
N GLU A 124 -12.23 35.81 -5.19
CA GLU A 124 -11.53 34.96 -6.15
C GLU A 124 -10.71 33.90 -5.42
#